data_AF-A0A970QE80-F1
#
_entry.id   AF-A0A970QE80-F1
#
_cell.length_a   1.000
_cell.length_b   1.000
_cell.length_c   1.000
_cell.angle_alpha   90.00
_cell.angle_beta   90.00
_cell.angle_gamma   90.00
#
_symmetry.space_group_name_H-M   'P 1'
#
loop_
_entity.id
_entity.type
_entity.pdbx_description
1 polymer ?
#
loop_
_entity_poly.entity_id
_entity_poly.type
_entity_poly.pdbx_seq_one_letter_code
_entity_poly.pdbx_strand_id
1 'polypeptide(L)'
;MTSALRIGFLLNATEKHTLLLKALRRRHPDAHITAIVPIRAGLSAADMPDANEILALELSPLRLLLFGLFFNTVRQLRIQNFELFILRFGTLKLRLLATLARPLRCELWQTGGIIAAVNTSNITAATKEYFHFRAGARRTIREALLNAYFKLICVKERDGE
;
A
#
# COMPACT_ATOMS: atom_id res chain seq x y z
N MET A 1 -8.86 -30.27 9.29
CA MET A 1 -7.67 -29.68 8.64
C MET A 1 -7.78 -28.18 8.80
N THR A 2 -7.00 -27.58 9.70
CA THR A 2 -6.95 -26.12 9.83
C THR A 2 -6.24 -25.56 8.61
N SER A 3 -6.92 -24.73 7.83
CA SER A 3 -6.35 -23.99 6.70
C SER A 3 -5.00 -23.38 7.12
N ALA A 4 -3.96 -23.61 6.33
CA ALA A 4 -2.66 -22.98 6.57
C ALA A 4 -2.83 -21.45 6.61
N LEU A 5 -2.38 -20.82 7.69
CA LEU A 5 -2.48 -19.38 7.93
C LEU A 5 -1.94 -18.61 6.70
N ARG A 6 -2.78 -17.79 6.05
CA ARG A 6 -2.36 -16.96 4.91
C ARG A 6 -1.79 -15.62 5.40
N ILE A 7 -0.51 -15.39 5.15
CA ILE A 7 0.20 -14.18 5.57
C ILE A 7 0.59 -13.36 4.34
N GLY A 8 0.15 -12.11 4.27
CA GLY A 8 0.64 -11.12 3.31
C GLY A 8 1.73 -10.27 3.95
N PHE A 9 2.94 -10.25 3.37
CA PHE A 9 4.04 -9.45 3.90
C PHE A 9 4.50 -8.38 2.91
N LEU A 10 4.26 -7.11 3.26
CA LEU A 10 4.58 -5.98 2.40
C LEU A 10 6.01 -5.50 2.63
N LEU A 11 6.84 -5.72 1.61
CA LEU A 11 8.26 -5.43 1.57
C LEU A 11 8.53 -4.19 0.70
N ASN A 12 9.52 -3.38 1.08
CA ASN A 12 10.03 -2.31 0.22
C ASN A 12 11.10 -2.88 -0.73
N ALA A 13 11.61 -2.11 -1.70
CA ALA A 13 12.70 -2.57 -2.56
C ALA A 13 14.07 -2.60 -1.85
N THR A 14 14.27 -1.77 -0.81
CA THR A 14 15.61 -1.34 -0.35
C THR A 14 16.18 -2.07 0.88
N GLU A 15 15.46 -3.02 1.48
CA GLU A 15 15.86 -3.69 2.73
C GLU A 15 16.40 -5.14 2.54
N LYS A 16 16.98 -5.71 3.61
CA LYS A 16 17.40 -7.12 3.65
C LYS A 16 16.19 -8.06 3.81
N HIS A 17 15.35 -8.14 2.80
CA HIS A 17 14.08 -8.89 2.77
C HIS A 17 14.23 -10.36 3.17
N THR A 18 15.35 -10.96 2.78
CA THR A 18 15.69 -12.37 3.04
C THR A 18 15.76 -12.69 4.52
N LEU A 19 16.39 -11.84 5.34
CA LEU A 19 16.47 -12.08 6.79
C LEU A 19 15.10 -11.98 7.46
N LEU A 20 14.25 -11.06 7.00
CA LEU A 20 12.91 -10.86 7.55
C LEU A 20 11.97 -12.00 7.17
N LEU A 21 12.00 -12.43 5.91
CA LEU A 21 11.22 -13.59 5.44
C LEU A 21 11.65 -14.86 6.17
N LYS A 22 12.96 -15.06 6.38
CA LYS A 22 13.48 -16.18 7.17
C LYS A 22 13.00 -16.14 8.62
N ALA A 23 12.99 -14.97 9.24
CA ALA A 23 12.46 -14.81 10.60
C ALA A 23 10.94 -15.08 10.66
N LEU A 24 10.19 -14.60 9.66
CA LEU A 24 8.76 -14.83 9.53
C LEU A 24 8.45 -16.33 9.36
N ARG A 25 9.19 -17.01 8.48
CA ARG A 25 9.08 -18.45 8.24
C ARG A 25 9.41 -19.27 9.49
N ARG A 26 10.41 -18.86 10.28
CA ARG A 26 10.71 -19.52 11.58
C ARG A 26 9.58 -19.37 12.58
N ARG A 27 8.92 -18.21 12.62
CA ARG A 27 7.79 -17.95 13.53
C ARG A 27 6.50 -18.64 13.09
N HIS A 28 6.32 -18.79 11.78
CA HIS A 28 5.15 -19.42 11.17
C HIS A 28 5.58 -20.45 10.12
N PRO A 29 6.06 -21.63 10.54
CA PRO A 29 6.63 -22.64 9.64
C PRO A 29 5.62 -23.10 8.59
N ASP A 30 4.38 -23.36 9.02
CA ASP A 30 3.32 -23.92 8.18
C ASP A 30 2.44 -22.86 7.50
N ALA A 31 2.77 -21.58 7.63
CA ALA A 31 1.98 -20.51 7.01
C ALA A 31 2.25 -20.42 5.50
N HIS A 32 1.21 -20.03 4.75
CA HIS A 32 1.35 -19.63 3.36
C HIS A 32 1.75 -18.15 3.31
N ILE A 33 3.00 -17.87 2.96
CA ILE A 33 3.58 -16.53 2.95
C ILE A 33 3.58 -15.97 1.53
N THR A 34 2.80 -14.92 1.30
CA THR A 34 2.83 -14.12 0.07
C THR A 34 3.67 -12.86 0.30
N ALA A 35 4.81 -12.75 -0.38
CA ALA A 35 5.65 -11.56 -0.37
C ALA A 35 5.09 -10.53 -1.36
N ILE A 36 4.67 -9.37 -0.85
CA ILE A 36 4.15 -8.27 -1.65
C ILE A 36 5.28 -7.27 -1.88
N VAL A 37 5.72 -7.19 -3.13
CA VAL A 37 6.91 -6.40 -3.52
C VAL A 37 6.54 -5.35 -4.57
N PRO A 38 7.26 -4.21 -4.61
CA PRO A 38 7.05 -3.25 -5.68
C PRO A 38 7.51 -3.86 -7.02
N ILE A 39 6.70 -3.73 -8.07
CA ILE A 39 7.00 -4.24 -9.44
C ILE A 39 8.41 -3.84 -9.89
N ARG A 40 8.85 -2.63 -9.54
CA ARG A 40 10.15 -2.06 -9.94
C ARG A 40 11.35 -2.69 -9.24
N ALA A 41 11.15 -3.42 -8.15
CA ALA A 41 12.26 -4.11 -7.50
C ALA A 41 12.77 -5.28 -8.33
N GLY A 42 12.00 -5.78 -9.30
CA GLY A 42 12.43 -6.87 -10.19
C GLY A 42 12.75 -8.17 -9.44
N LEU A 43 12.24 -8.32 -8.21
CA LEU A 43 12.55 -9.46 -7.36
C LEU A 43 11.82 -10.70 -7.85
N SER A 44 12.55 -11.79 -7.95
CA SER A 44 12.10 -13.08 -8.42
C SER A 44 11.91 -14.08 -7.28
N ALA A 45 11.31 -15.24 -7.58
CA ALA A 45 11.18 -16.34 -6.62
C ALA A 45 12.54 -16.81 -6.06
N ALA A 46 13.59 -16.72 -6.86
CA ALA A 46 14.95 -17.09 -6.45
C ALA A 46 15.49 -16.16 -5.35
N ASP A 47 15.07 -14.90 -5.33
CA ASP A 47 15.50 -13.90 -4.34
C ASP A 47 14.78 -14.05 -2.99
N MET A 48 13.67 -14.80 -2.95
CA MET A 48 12.81 -14.96 -1.78
C MET A 48 12.39 -16.42 -1.56
N PRO A 49 13.35 -17.34 -1.31
CA PRO A 49 13.06 -18.77 -1.16
C PRO A 49 12.14 -19.09 0.03
N ASP A 50 12.10 -18.21 1.03
CA ASP A 50 11.26 -18.36 2.21
C ASP A 50 9.80 -17.89 1.99
N ALA A 51 9.45 -17.34 0.82
CA ALA A 51 8.08 -16.98 0.43
C ALA A 51 7.46 -18.07 -0.46
N ASN A 52 6.18 -18.37 -0.27
CA ASN A 52 5.46 -19.32 -1.14
C ASN A 52 5.02 -18.67 -2.45
N GLU A 53 4.65 -17.40 -2.40
CA GLU A 53 4.15 -16.63 -3.53
C GLU A 53 4.77 -15.24 -3.50
N ILE A 54 5.03 -14.69 -4.69
CA ILE A 54 5.45 -13.30 -4.85
C ILE A 54 4.38 -12.56 -5.62
N LEU A 55 3.85 -11.50 -5.02
CA LEU A 55 2.87 -10.63 -5.63
C LEU A 55 3.52 -9.27 -5.91
N ALA A 56 3.89 -9.06 -7.18
CA ALA A 56 4.46 -7.80 -7.64
C ALA A 56 3.35 -6.77 -7.89
N LEU A 57 3.32 -5.70 -7.09
CA LEU A 57 2.30 -4.65 -7.17
C LEU A 57 2.92 -3.27 -7.38
N GLU A 58 2.16 -2.34 -7.96
CA GLU A 58 2.53 -0.93 -7.94
C GLU A 58 2.30 -0.40 -6.52
N LEU A 59 3.37 -0.12 -5.79
CA LEU A 59 3.30 0.41 -4.43
C LEU A 59 3.62 1.90 -4.37
N SER A 60 4.00 2.53 -5.49
CA SER A 60 4.32 3.96 -5.52
C SER A 60 3.08 4.80 -5.20
N PRO A 61 3.13 5.60 -4.11
CA PRO A 61 2.10 6.57 -3.74
C PRO A 61 1.62 7.49 -4.86
N LEU A 62 2.53 7.89 -5.76
CA LEU A 62 2.27 8.81 -6.86
C LEU A 62 1.61 8.09 -8.02
N ARG A 63 2.12 6.91 -8.39
CA ARG A 63 1.57 6.16 -9.54
C ARG A 63 0.21 5.56 -9.24
N LEU A 64 -0.02 5.10 -8.01
CA LEU A 64 -1.35 4.65 -7.57
C LEU A 64 -2.42 5.74 -7.71
N LEU A 65 -2.03 7.01 -7.54
CA LEU A 65 -2.90 8.17 -7.71
C LEU A 65 -3.03 8.58 -9.18
N LEU A 66 -1.92 8.80 -9.86
CA LEU A 66 -1.86 9.31 -11.23
C LEU A 66 -2.48 8.34 -12.25
N PHE A 67 -2.26 7.04 -12.07
CA PHE A 67 -2.74 6.01 -12.99
C PHE A 67 -4.03 5.32 -12.50
N GLY A 68 -4.64 5.81 -11.41
CA GLY A 68 -5.89 5.22 -10.88
C GLY A 68 -5.78 3.77 -10.41
N LEU A 69 -4.57 3.24 -10.23
CA LEU A 69 -4.32 1.81 -9.96
C LEU A 69 -4.73 1.37 -8.55
N PHE A 70 -4.97 2.33 -7.66
CA PHE A 70 -5.21 2.07 -6.23
C PHE A 70 -6.28 1.00 -5.96
N PHE A 71 -7.45 1.09 -6.59
CA PHE A 71 -8.53 0.12 -6.36
C PHE A 71 -8.24 -1.25 -6.96
N ASN A 72 -7.49 -1.29 -8.08
CA ASN A 72 -7.08 -2.56 -8.68
C ASN A 72 -6.09 -3.29 -7.76
N THR A 73 -5.11 -2.58 -7.20
CA THR A 73 -4.17 -3.11 -6.21
C THR A 73 -4.90 -3.64 -4.97
N VAL A 74 -5.89 -2.89 -4.45
CA VAL A 74 -6.73 -3.36 -3.35
C VAL A 74 -7.49 -4.64 -3.71
N ARG A 75 -8.06 -4.72 -4.91
CA ARG A 75 -8.79 -5.89 -5.37
C ARG A 75 -7.89 -7.13 -5.42
N GLN A 76 -6.68 -7.00 -5.96
CA GLN A 76 -5.69 -8.08 -5.99
C GLN A 76 -5.31 -8.56 -4.59
N LEU A 77 -5.10 -7.63 -3.64
CA LEU A 77 -4.82 -7.98 -2.24
C LEU A 77 -6.01 -8.66 -1.56
N ARG A 78 -7.24 -8.27 -1.89
CA ARG A 78 -8.45 -8.86 -1.29
C ARG A 78 -8.68 -10.31 -1.76
N ILE A 79 -8.39 -10.62 -3.03
CA ILE A 79 -8.53 -11.99 -3.58
C ILE A 79 -7.69 -13.00 -2.79
N GLN A 80 -6.58 -12.55 -2.22
CA GLN A 80 -5.65 -13.41 -1.47
C GLN A 80 -6.15 -13.81 -0.08
N ASN A 81 -7.21 -13.19 0.45
CA ASN A 81 -7.85 -13.53 1.73
C ASN A 81 -6.85 -13.72 2.88
N PHE A 82 -6.00 -12.71 3.10
CA PHE A 82 -4.98 -12.77 4.16
C PHE A 82 -5.61 -12.81 5.56
N GLU A 83 -5.18 -13.77 6.37
CA GLU A 83 -5.53 -13.80 7.79
C GLU A 83 -4.66 -12.82 8.57
N LEU A 84 -3.38 -12.71 8.21
CA LEU A 84 -2.44 -11.77 8.79
C LEU A 84 -1.79 -10.92 7.70
N PHE A 85 -1.85 -9.61 7.85
CA PHE A 85 -1.18 -8.68 6.94
C PHE A 85 -0.10 -7.90 7.69
N ILE A 86 1.14 -8.13 7.29
CA ILE A 86 2.31 -7.54 7.94
C ILE A 86 2.81 -6.39 7.07
N LEU A 87 2.83 -5.19 7.65
CA LEU A 87 3.35 -3.97 7.06
C LEU A 87 4.73 -3.68 7.63
N ARG A 88 5.76 -3.70 6.79
CA ARG A 88 7.10 -3.29 7.24
C ARG A 88 7.22 -1.77 7.44
N PHE A 89 6.32 -1.00 6.84
CA PHE A 89 6.29 0.47 6.94
C PHE A 89 4.86 0.99 7.06
N GLY A 90 4.67 1.89 8.02
CA GLY A 90 3.38 2.48 8.36
C GLY A 90 2.97 3.70 7.57
N THR A 91 3.36 3.86 6.31
CA THR A 91 2.91 5.04 5.56
C THR A 91 1.38 5.02 5.45
N LEU A 92 0.75 6.19 5.48
CA LEU A 92 -0.71 6.33 5.45
C LEU A 92 -1.34 5.51 4.30
N LYS A 93 -0.69 5.50 3.13
CA LYS A 93 -1.16 4.80 1.93
C LYS A 93 -1.05 3.29 2.04
N LEU A 94 0.02 2.76 2.65
CA LEU A 94 0.17 1.32 2.87
C LEU A 94 -0.79 0.81 3.95
N ARG A 95 -1.00 1.61 5.00
CA ARG A 95 -2.03 1.35 6.01
C ARG A 95 -3.43 1.35 5.38
N LEU A 96 -3.71 2.27 4.46
CA LEU A 96 -4.96 2.31 3.72
C LEU A 96 -5.12 1.11 2.78
N LEU A 97 -4.05 0.66 2.10
CA LEU A 97 -4.09 -0.57 1.30
C LEU A 97 -4.41 -1.78 2.18
N ALA A 98 -3.71 -1.95 3.30
CA ALA A 98 -3.97 -3.03 4.26
C ALA A 98 -5.39 -2.98 4.81
N THR A 99 -5.89 -1.78 5.14
CA THR A 99 -7.28 -1.56 5.54
C THR A 99 -8.27 -2.09 4.53
N LEU A 100 -8.10 -1.68 3.27
CA LEU A 100 -9.08 -1.97 2.23
C LEU A 100 -8.97 -3.41 1.73
N ALA A 101 -7.80 -4.04 1.89
CA ALA A 101 -7.61 -5.47 1.71
C ALA A 101 -8.40 -6.30 2.73
N ARG A 102 -8.75 -5.74 3.90
CA ARG A 102 -9.55 -6.35 4.98
C ARG A 102 -8.99 -7.70 5.49
N PRO A 103 -7.74 -7.75 5.96
CA PRO A 103 -7.24 -8.94 6.63
C PRO A 103 -7.90 -9.13 8.00
N LEU A 104 -7.87 -10.34 8.55
CA LEU A 104 -8.37 -10.60 9.91
C LEU A 104 -7.51 -9.89 10.96
N ARG A 105 -6.20 -9.80 10.74
CA ARG A 105 -5.22 -9.15 11.62
C ARG A 105 -4.23 -8.32 10.81
N CYS A 106 -3.79 -7.20 11.36
CA CYS A 106 -2.73 -6.38 10.75
C CYS A 106 -1.64 -6.08 11.78
N GLU A 107 -0.39 -6.35 11.41
CA GLU A 107 0.78 -6.06 12.22
C GLU A 107 1.69 -5.08 11.48
N LEU A 108 2.33 -4.20 12.23
CA LEU A 108 3.30 -3.26 11.70
C LEU A 108 4.67 -3.56 12.32
N TRP A 109 5.58 -4.04 11.48
CA TRP A 109 6.92 -4.44 11.88
C TRP A 109 7.85 -3.28 11.59
N GLN A 110 8.32 -2.58 12.62
CA GLN A 110 9.26 -1.48 12.50
C GLN A 110 10.71 -1.96 12.52
N THR A 111 11.60 -1.08 12.05
CA THR A 111 13.04 -1.37 11.96
C THR A 111 13.57 -1.49 13.39
N GLY A 112 14.22 -2.62 13.70
CA GLY A 112 14.64 -2.96 15.07
C GLY A 112 13.79 -4.04 15.76
N GLY A 113 12.82 -4.65 15.06
CA GLY A 113 12.06 -5.80 15.59
C GLY A 113 10.86 -5.42 16.45
N ILE A 114 10.48 -4.13 16.50
CA ILE A 114 9.26 -3.68 17.18
C ILE A 114 8.05 -4.10 16.35
N ILE A 115 7.23 -4.98 16.92
CA ILE A 115 5.95 -5.42 16.35
C ILE A 115 4.86 -4.63 17.03
N ALA A 116 4.31 -3.63 16.34
CA ALA A 116 3.12 -2.93 16.79
C ALA A 116 1.90 -3.63 16.21
N ALA A 117 1.05 -4.21 17.06
CA ALA A 117 -0.27 -4.66 16.65
C ALA A 117 -1.07 -3.43 16.20
N VAL A 118 -1.48 -3.39 14.93
CA VAL A 118 -2.32 -2.30 14.44
C VAL A 118 -3.75 -2.72 14.68
N ASN A 119 -4.33 -2.22 15.76
CA ASN A 119 -5.75 -2.41 16.03
C ASN A 119 -6.55 -1.90 14.82
N THR A 120 -7.35 -2.79 14.22
CA THR A 120 -8.15 -2.50 13.02
C THR A 120 -9.23 -1.44 13.26
N SER A 121 -9.41 -0.98 14.50
CA SER A 121 -10.21 0.19 14.87
C SER A 121 -9.54 1.53 14.53
N ASN A 122 -8.21 1.64 14.62
CA ASN A 122 -7.46 2.87 14.26
C ASN A 122 -7.32 3.08 12.74
N ILE A 123 -7.64 2.04 11.99
CA ILE A 123 -7.65 2.01 10.53
C ILE A 123 -8.77 2.91 9.95
N THR A 124 -9.91 3.00 10.64
CA THR A 124 -11.03 3.88 10.26
C THR A 124 -10.62 5.36 10.23
N ALA A 125 -9.72 5.77 11.14
CA ALA A 125 -9.18 7.13 11.18
C ALA A 125 -8.27 7.41 9.98
N ALA A 126 -7.35 6.49 9.66
CA ALA A 126 -6.47 6.63 8.48
C ALA A 126 -7.26 6.66 7.15
N THR A 127 -8.37 5.91 7.10
CA THR A 127 -9.28 5.90 5.95
C THR A 127 -10.01 7.24 5.82
N LYS A 128 -10.55 7.75 6.94
CA LYS A 128 -11.19 9.06 6.99
C LYS A 128 -10.20 10.17 6.60
N GLU A 129 -9.00 10.20 7.17
CA GLU A 129 -7.96 11.16 6.82
C GLU A 129 -7.62 11.13 5.33
N TYR A 130 -7.41 9.95 4.75
CA TYR A 130 -7.07 9.85 3.33
C TYR A 130 -8.19 10.36 2.42
N PHE A 131 -9.44 9.97 2.67
CA PHE A 131 -10.56 10.45 1.85
C PHE A 131 -10.85 11.93 2.09
N HIS A 132 -10.68 12.42 3.31
CA HIS A 132 -10.82 13.84 3.64
C HIS A 132 -9.74 14.69 2.95
N PHE A 133 -8.47 14.26 3.00
CA PHE A 133 -7.39 14.89 2.25
C PHE A 133 -7.58 14.79 0.74
N ARG A 134 -8.10 13.68 0.22
CA ARG A 134 -8.37 13.52 -1.22
C ARG A 134 -9.52 14.41 -1.69
N ALA A 135 -10.56 14.57 -0.88
CA ALA A 135 -11.66 15.50 -1.15
C ALA A 135 -11.17 16.96 -1.11
N GLY A 136 -10.34 17.30 -0.12
CA GLY A 136 -9.65 18.59 -0.02
C GLY A 136 -8.76 18.87 -1.23
N ALA A 137 -7.83 17.96 -1.55
CA ALA A 137 -6.90 18.10 -2.67
C ALA A 137 -7.58 18.14 -4.04
N ARG A 138 -8.70 17.43 -4.24
CA ARG A 138 -9.52 17.54 -5.45
C ARG A 138 -10.17 18.92 -5.59
N ARG A 139 -10.60 19.53 -4.47
CA ARG A 139 -11.06 20.93 -4.46
C ARG A 139 -9.91 21.87 -4.84
N THR A 140 -8.74 21.72 -4.23
CA THR A 140 -7.58 22.60 -4.49
C THR A 140 -7.07 22.49 -5.93
N ILE A 141 -7.03 21.29 -6.50
CA ILE A 141 -6.61 21.09 -7.91
C ILE A 141 -7.64 21.68 -8.88
N ARG A 142 -8.94 21.49 -8.59
CA ARG A 142 -10.02 22.05 -9.42
C ARG A 142 -10.04 23.58 -9.35
N GLU A 143 -9.84 24.16 -8.17
CA GLU A 143 -9.70 25.61 -7.97
C GLU A 143 -8.45 26.16 -8.63
N ALA A 144 -7.32 25.47 -8.54
CA ALA A 144 -6.08 25.86 -9.24
C ALA A 144 -6.25 25.82 -10.76
N LEU A 145 -6.91 24.79 -11.30
CA LEU A 145 -7.24 24.69 -12.72
C LEU A 145 -8.21 25.78 -13.17
N LEU A 146 -9.27 26.05 -12.39
CA LEU A 146 -10.22 27.13 -12.68
C LEU A 146 -9.54 28.50 -12.63
N ASN A 147 -8.70 28.77 -11.64
CA ASN A 147 -7.93 30.02 -11.56
C ASN A 147 -6.90 30.16 -12.70
N ALA A 148 -6.25 29.06 -13.09
CA ALA A 148 -5.34 29.07 -14.23
C ALA A 148 -6.09 29.34 -15.55
N TYR A 149 -7.28 28.74 -15.73
CA TYR A 149 -8.13 28.96 -16.90
C TYR A 149 -8.69 30.39 -16.94
N PHE A 150 -9.13 30.94 -15.79
CA PHE A 150 -9.60 32.31 -15.68
C PHE A 150 -8.49 33.32 -16.00
N LYS A 151 -7.26 33.11 -15.49
CA LYS A 151 -6.10 33.93 -15.86
C LYS A 151 -5.81 33.88 -17.36
N LEU A 152 -5.91 32.70 -17.97
CA LEU A 152 -5.72 32.53 -19.42
C LEU A 152 -6.78 33.29 -20.25
N ILE A 153 -8.03 33.32 -19.80
CA ILE A 153 -9.11 34.09 -20.44
C ILE A 153 -8.88 35.59 -20.25
N CYS A 154 -8.59 36.05 -19.04
CA CYS A 154 -8.34 37.47 -18.76
C CYS A 154 -7.06 38.03 -19.41
N VAL A 155 -6.07 37.18 -19.73
CA VAL A 155 -4.89 37.58 -20.52
C VAL A 155 -5.25 37.71 -22.00
N LYS A 156 -6.06 36.78 -22.53
CA LYS A 156 -6.53 36.83 -23.93
C LYS A 156 -7.38 38.06 -24.26
N GLU A 157 -8.14 38.59 -23.30
CA GLU A 157 -8.90 39.83 -23.48
C GLU A 157 -8.03 41.10 -23.45
N ARG A 158 -6.80 41.04 -22.91
CA ARG A 158 -5.87 42.19 -22.90
C ARG A 158 -4.96 42.28 -24.12
N ASP A 159 -4.69 41.15 -24.76
CA ASP A 159 -3.85 41.07 -25.97
C ASP A 159 -4.67 41.17 -27.27
N GLY A 160 -5.96 41.52 -27.17
CA GLY A 160 -6.93 41.62 -28.26
C GLY A 160 -7.41 43.05 -28.57
N GLU A 161 -6.65 44.07 -28.17
CA GLU A 161 -6.76 45.47 -28.64
C GLU A 161 -5.57 45.84 -29.52
#